data_AF-A0A2T4PXK3-F1
#
_entry.id   AF-A0A2T4PXK3-F1
#
_cell.length_a   1.000
_cell.length_b   1.000
_cell.length_c   1.000
_cell.angle_alpha   90.00
_cell.angle_beta   90.00
_cell.angle_gamma   90.00
#
_symmetry.space_group_name_H-M   'P 1'
#
loop_
_entity.id
_entity.type
_entity.pdbx_description
1 polymer ?
#
loop_
_entity_poly.entity_id
_entity_poly.type
_entity_poly.pdbx_seq_one_letter_code
_entity_poly.pdbx_strand_id
1 'polypeptide(L)'
;MKKLLYILIVMSCCLVGCSHNSQDDLPKSVKKNVDEQVKLAKQQGDKYTIKEDSVKYDKKSKTLKMEIDWKLNIDVPDRIGEGSTYKFAHNDLIQKVEYKYDYKGKEQKHLMKKNKEDEFKFVK
;
A
#
# COMPACT_ATOMS: atom_id res chain seq x y z
N MET A 1 -55.05 6.68 18.13
CA MET A 1 -54.20 5.49 17.90
C MET A 1 -53.16 5.83 16.84
N LYS A 2 -51.90 5.47 17.15
CA LYS A 2 -50.71 5.32 16.28
C LYS A 2 -50.18 6.56 15.55
N LYS A 3 -49.38 7.33 16.33
CA LYS A 3 -48.19 8.04 15.86
C LYS A 3 -47.12 7.00 15.48
N LEU A 4 -46.83 6.89 14.19
CA LEU A 4 -45.70 6.19 13.55
C LEU A 4 -45.44 7.09 12.33
N LEU A 5 -44.27 7.58 11.98
CA LEU A 5 -42.91 7.04 11.90
C LEU A 5 -42.17 8.27 11.28
N TYR A 6 -41.04 8.75 11.75
CA TYR A 6 -39.74 8.29 11.31
C TYR A 6 -38.68 9.04 12.13
N ILE A 7 -38.25 8.36 13.18
CA ILE A 7 -36.92 8.55 13.76
C ILE A 7 -35.94 8.11 12.66
N LEU A 8 -35.42 9.07 11.89
CA LEU A 8 -34.32 8.81 10.94
C LEU A 8 -33.47 10.05 10.66
N ILE A 9 -33.29 10.89 11.70
CA ILE A 9 -32.06 11.69 11.82
C ILE A 9 -31.05 10.78 12.52
N VAL A 10 -30.78 9.65 11.87
CA VAL A 10 -29.63 8.80 12.15
C VAL A 10 -28.44 9.61 11.67
N MET A 11 -27.71 10.16 12.63
CA MET A 11 -26.26 9.93 12.65
C MET A 11 -25.56 10.28 11.33
N SER A 12 -25.79 11.48 10.79
CA SER A 12 -24.87 12.08 9.82
C SER A 12 -23.68 12.75 10.53
N CYS A 13 -23.18 12.08 11.58
CA CYS A 13 -21.76 12.06 11.91
C CYS A 13 -21.09 10.99 11.03
N CYS A 14 -21.40 10.97 9.73
CA CYS A 14 -20.59 10.27 8.75
C CYS A 14 -19.32 11.09 8.57
N LEU A 15 -18.42 10.91 9.53
CA LEU A 15 -17.03 10.66 9.26
C LEU A 15 -16.46 11.62 8.20
N VAL A 16 -16.38 12.91 8.55
CA VAL A 16 -15.08 13.57 8.40
C VAL A 16 -14.16 12.88 9.41
N GLY A 17 -13.86 11.61 9.14
CA GLY A 17 -12.74 10.94 9.76
C GLY A 17 -11.59 11.83 9.38
N CYS A 18 -11.03 12.50 10.38
CA CYS A 18 -9.80 13.25 10.26
C CYS A 18 -8.92 12.49 9.28
N SER A 19 -8.55 13.14 8.18
CA SER A 19 -7.55 12.68 7.25
C SER A 19 -6.24 12.55 8.03
N HIS A 20 -6.14 11.51 8.87
CA HIS A 20 -4.89 11.05 9.41
C HIS A 20 -4.12 10.62 8.18
N ASN A 21 -3.12 11.42 7.84
CA ASN A 21 -2.08 11.00 6.92
C ASN A 21 -1.71 9.58 7.32
N SER A 22 -1.97 8.61 6.44
CA SER A 22 -1.71 7.20 6.71
C SER A 22 -0.23 6.91 6.98
N GLN A 23 0.65 7.89 6.73
CA GLN A 23 2.05 7.91 7.12
C GLN A 23 2.28 8.09 8.63
N ASP A 24 1.44 8.84 9.36
CA ASP A 24 1.64 9.09 10.80
C ASP A 24 1.39 7.84 11.65
N ASP A 25 0.61 6.89 11.13
CA ASP A 25 0.32 5.60 11.77
C ASP A 25 1.38 4.51 11.51
N LEU A 26 2.38 4.80 10.65
CA LEU A 26 3.46 3.87 10.34
C LEU A 26 4.44 3.76 11.52
N PRO A 27 4.80 2.54 11.95
CA PRO A 27 5.95 2.36 12.83
C PRO A 27 7.20 3.02 12.22
N LYS A 28 8.04 3.65 13.06
CA LYS A 28 9.22 4.41 12.60
C LYS A 28 10.12 3.62 11.62
N SER A 29 10.34 2.34 11.87
CA SER A 29 11.13 1.48 10.98
C SER A 29 10.46 1.24 9.62
N VAL A 30 9.14 1.02 9.62
CA VAL A 30 8.33 0.86 8.40
C VAL A 30 8.35 2.16 7.59
N LYS A 31 8.14 3.31 8.25
CA LYS A 31 8.20 4.63 7.60
C LYS A 31 9.56 4.86 6.94
N LYS A 32 10.66 4.58 7.64
CA LYS A 32 12.03 4.70 7.08
C LYS A 32 12.20 3.86 5.81
N ASN A 33 11.75 2.60 5.81
CA ASN A 33 11.85 1.76 4.61
C ASN A 33 10.98 2.26 3.46
N VAL A 34 9.77 2.77 3.75
CA VAL A 34 8.90 3.39 2.74
C VAL A 34 9.57 4.62 2.14
N ASP A 35 10.08 5.54 2.96
CA ASP A 35 10.73 6.77 2.51
C ASP A 35 11.94 6.45 1.60
N GLU A 36 12.74 5.45 1.96
CA GLU A 36 13.85 4.96 1.14
C GLU A 36 13.36 4.38 -0.21
N GLN A 37 12.30 3.57 -0.19
CA GLN A 37 11.74 2.96 -1.40
C GLN A 37 11.15 4.02 -2.34
N VAL A 38 10.44 5.02 -1.80
CA VAL A 38 9.90 6.16 -2.54
C VAL A 38 11.03 6.97 -3.16
N LYS A 39 12.09 7.26 -2.40
CA LYS A 39 13.28 7.96 -2.92
C LYS A 39 13.92 7.21 -4.08
N LEU A 40 14.05 5.88 -3.97
CA LEU A 40 14.57 5.04 -5.05
C LEU A 40 13.66 5.04 -6.28
N ALA A 41 12.35 4.96 -6.11
CA ALA A 41 11.40 5.05 -7.22
C ALA A 41 11.52 6.40 -7.96
N LYS A 42 11.67 7.51 -7.22
CA LYS A 42 11.93 8.84 -7.78
C LYS A 42 13.25 8.90 -8.57
N GLN A 43 14.31 8.26 -8.06
CA GLN A 43 15.60 8.18 -8.76
C GLN A 43 15.54 7.31 -10.02
N GLN A 44 14.70 6.27 -10.02
CA GLN A 44 14.43 5.43 -11.19
C GLN A 44 13.38 6.05 -12.14
N GLY A 45 13.22 7.38 -12.07
CA GLY A 45 12.02 8.17 -12.37
C GLY A 45 11.32 7.98 -13.72
N ASP A 46 11.85 7.14 -14.59
CA ASP A 46 11.28 6.72 -15.87
C ASP A 46 10.42 5.45 -15.75
N LYS A 47 10.60 4.61 -14.72
CA LYS A 47 9.90 3.31 -14.64
C LYS A 47 8.54 3.41 -13.97
N TYR A 48 8.53 3.88 -12.72
CA TYR A 48 7.32 3.96 -11.90
C TYR A 48 7.49 4.98 -10.77
N THR A 49 6.37 5.43 -10.21
CA THR A 49 6.30 6.21 -8.98
C THR A 49 5.42 5.53 -7.96
N ILE A 50 5.69 5.79 -6.68
CA ILE A 50 4.84 5.35 -5.57
C ILE A 50 4.01 6.56 -5.13
N LYS A 51 2.69 6.38 -5.01
CA LYS A 51 1.80 7.39 -4.43
C LYS A 51 1.97 7.38 -2.91
N GLU A 52 2.67 8.36 -2.38
CA GLU A 52 3.03 8.40 -0.95
C GLU A 52 1.80 8.44 -0.02
N ASP A 53 0.75 9.15 -0.44
CA ASP A 53 -0.55 9.26 0.22
C ASP A 53 -1.35 7.95 0.21
N SER A 54 -1.04 7.02 -0.71
CA SER A 54 -1.67 5.70 -0.76
C SER A 54 -1.09 4.70 0.24
N VAL A 55 0.08 5.00 0.83
CA VAL A 55 0.79 4.04 1.67
C VAL A 55 0.02 3.77 2.95
N LYS A 56 -0.32 2.50 3.18
CA LYS A 56 -1.08 2.05 4.37
C LYS A 56 -0.42 0.84 4.99
N TYR A 57 -0.42 0.75 6.31
CA TYR A 57 0.12 -0.41 7.03
C TYR A 57 -0.93 -1.04 7.95
N ASP A 58 -1.24 -2.31 7.70
CA ASP A 58 -2.07 -3.12 8.57
C ASP A 58 -1.18 -3.81 9.62
N LYS A 59 -1.24 -3.30 10.86
CA LYS A 59 -0.52 -3.81 12.03
C LYS A 59 -0.88 -5.27 12.35
N LYS A 60 -2.14 -5.67 12.16
CA LYS A 60 -2.63 -7.02 12.52
C LYS A 60 -2.09 -8.07 11.55
N SER A 61 -2.12 -7.76 10.25
CA SER A 61 -1.64 -8.69 9.22
C SER A 61 -0.17 -8.48 8.83
N LYS A 62 0.50 -7.46 9.40
CA LYS A 62 1.86 -7.04 9.05
C LYS A 62 2.02 -6.78 7.55
N THR A 63 1.01 -6.13 6.95
CA THR A 63 0.93 -5.89 5.50
C THR A 63 1.13 -4.41 5.19
N LEU A 64 2.13 -4.10 4.39
CA LEU A 64 2.33 -2.78 3.77
C LEU A 64 1.58 -2.74 2.44
N LYS A 65 0.73 -1.74 2.21
CA LYS A 65 -0.04 -1.55 0.98
C LYS A 65 0.37 -0.26 0.30
N MET A 66 0.56 -0.31 -1.01
CA MET A 66 1.08 0.82 -1.79
C MET A 66 0.44 0.84 -3.18
N GLU A 67 0.10 2.04 -3.66
CA GLU A 67 -0.24 2.25 -5.06
C GLU A 67 0.97 2.73 -5.86
N ILE A 68 1.10 2.18 -7.05
CA ILE A 68 2.16 2.48 -8.01
C ILE A 68 1.54 3.03 -9.29
N ASP A 69 2.10 4.11 -9.79
CA ASP A 69 1.83 4.62 -11.13
C ASP A 69 2.97 4.24 -12.06
N TRP A 70 2.64 3.54 -13.13
CA TRP A 70 3.59 3.20 -14.19
C TRP A 70 3.77 4.36 -15.16
N LYS A 71 5.02 4.67 -15.50
CA LYS A 71 5.32 5.76 -16.44
C LYS A 71 5.61 5.30 -17.87
N LEU A 72 5.87 4.01 -18.08
CA LEU A 72 6.17 3.43 -19.40
C LEU A 72 5.11 2.42 -19.84
N ASN A 73 4.98 2.23 -21.15
CA ASN A 73 4.36 1.05 -21.76
C ASN A 73 5.23 -0.18 -21.49
N ILE A 74 5.19 -0.70 -20.27
CA ILE A 74 5.97 -1.87 -19.88
C ILE A 74 5.21 -3.11 -20.34
N ASP A 75 5.85 -3.98 -21.13
CA ASP A 75 5.18 -5.15 -21.70
C ASP A 75 4.74 -6.16 -20.64
N VAL A 76 5.37 -6.19 -19.47
CA VAL A 76 4.83 -6.86 -18.28
C VAL A 76 5.34 -6.18 -16.98
N PRO A 77 4.48 -5.93 -15.98
CA PRO A 77 4.89 -5.53 -14.61
C PRO A 77 5.64 -6.63 -13.83
N ASP A 78 6.36 -7.52 -14.51
CA ASP A 78 6.91 -8.81 -14.05
C ASP A 78 7.99 -8.71 -12.95
N ARG A 79 8.32 -7.50 -12.48
CA ARG A 79 9.42 -7.29 -11.52
C ARG A 79 9.10 -6.33 -10.37
N ILE A 80 7.83 -5.95 -10.16
CA ILE A 80 7.44 -5.41 -8.85
C ILE A 80 7.44 -6.60 -7.89
N GLY A 81 8.54 -6.77 -7.15
CA GLY A 81 8.72 -7.90 -6.26
C GLY A 81 10.17 -8.05 -5.87
N GLU A 82 10.93 -8.86 -6.59
CA GLU A 82 12.26 -9.31 -6.15
C GLU A 82 13.26 -8.18 -5.90
N GLY A 83 13.24 -7.10 -6.69
CA GLY A 83 14.12 -5.95 -6.47
C GLY A 83 13.51 -4.84 -5.59
N SER A 84 12.18 -4.74 -5.50
CA SER A 84 11.48 -3.63 -4.84
C SER A 84 11.17 -3.88 -3.37
N THR A 85 11.24 -5.14 -2.91
CA THR A 85 10.96 -5.49 -1.51
C THR A 85 12.22 -5.72 -0.66
N TYR A 86 13.42 -5.67 -1.25
CA TYR A 86 14.68 -5.82 -0.50
C TYR A 86 14.78 -4.83 0.66
N LYS A 87 14.24 -3.61 0.50
CA LYS A 87 14.20 -2.60 1.58
C LYS A 87 13.35 -2.98 2.78
N PHE A 88 12.46 -3.94 2.62
CA PHE A 88 11.60 -4.45 3.69
C PHE A 88 12.11 -5.78 4.27
N ALA A 89 13.11 -6.41 3.63
CA ALA A 89 13.64 -7.72 4.00
C ALA A 89 13.96 -7.82 5.50
N HIS A 90 14.74 -6.88 6.02
CA HIS A 90 15.19 -6.89 7.41
C HIS A 90 14.22 -6.21 8.40
N ASN A 91 12.95 -5.99 8.01
CA ASN A 91 11.95 -5.38 8.90
C ASN A 91 10.90 -6.41 9.32
N ASP A 92 10.95 -6.86 10.57
CA ASP A 92 10.04 -7.89 11.11
C ASP A 92 8.59 -7.44 11.26
N LEU A 93 8.35 -6.14 11.16
CA LEU A 93 7.00 -5.56 11.11
C LEU A 93 6.37 -5.72 9.72
N ILE A 94 7.15 -6.01 8.68
CA ILE A 94 6.65 -6.18 7.31
C ILE A 94 6.78 -7.65 6.93
N GLN A 95 5.64 -8.34 6.88
CA GLN A 95 5.57 -9.74 6.44
C GLN A 95 4.93 -9.87 5.06
N LYS A 96 4.20 -8.85 4.62
CA LYS A 96 3.55 -8.80 3.32
C LYS A 96 3.66 -7.40 2.72
N VAL A 97 3.79 -7.33 1.41
CA VAL A 97 3.71 -6.09 0.64
C VAL A 97 2.71 -6.27 -0.48
N GLU A 98 1.68 -5.44 -0.49
CA GLU A 98 0.63 -5.41 -1.52
C GLU A 98 0.84 -4.18 -2.40
N TYR A 99 1.08 -4.40 -3.67
CA TYR A 99 1.15 -3.35 -4.69
C TYR A 99 -0.13 -3.33 -5.50
N LYS A 100 -0.68 -2.14 -5.71
CA LYS A 100 -1.80 -1.90 -6.62
C LYS A 100 -1.37 -0.96 -7.72
N TYR A 101 -1.80 -1.23 -8.95
CA TYR A 101 -1.49 -0.37 -10.10
C TYR A 101 -2.49 -0.64 -11.24
N ASP A 102 -2.66 0.30 -12.16
CA ASP A 102 -3.39 0.07 -13.41
C ASP A 102 -2.45 -0.47 -14.48
N TYR A 103 -2.91 -1.46 -15.25
CA TYR A 103 -2.23 -1.92 -16.44
C TYR A 103 -3.23 -2.15 -17.57
N LYS A 104 -3.07 -1.40 -18.67
CA LYS A 104 -3.95 -1.47 -19.86
C LYS A 104 -5.44 -1.26 -19.48
N GLY A 105 -5.73 -0.34 -18.55
CA GLY A 105 -7.09 -0.03 -18.10
C GLY A 105 -7.70 -1.08 -17.17
N LYS A 106 -6.87 -1.96 -16.60
CA LYS A 106 -7.27 -2.97 -15.62
C LYS A 106 -6.44 -2.82 -14.35
N GLU A 107 -7.13 -2.67 -13.23
CA GLU A 107 -6.51 -2.72 -11.91
C GLU A 107 -5.83 -4.09 -11.69
N GLN A 108 -4.58 -4.06 -11.29
CA GLN A 108 -3.79 -5.21 -10.87
C GLN A 108 -3.48 -5.11 -9.38
N LYS A 109 -3.37 -6.27 -8.73
CA LYS A 109 -2.94 -6.39 -7.33
C LYS A 109 -1.87 -7.46 -7.23
N HIS A 110 -0.70 -7.09 -6.72
CA HIS A 110 0.43 -8.00 -6.50
C HIS A 110 0.73 -8.11 -5.02
N LEU A 111 0.67 -9.34 -4.48
CA LEU A 111 1.00 -9.62 -3.09
C LEU A 111 2.35 -10.35 -3.01
N MET A 112 3.29 -9.73 -2.31
CA MET A 112 4.57 -10.31 -1.93
C MET A 112 4.50 -10.75 -0.48
N LYS A 113 4.98 -11.95 -0.17
CA LYS A 113 5.06 -12.47 1.20
C LYS A 113 6.51 -12.78 1.57
N LYS A 114 6.92 -12.34 2.76
CA LYS A 114 8.22 -12.65 3.34
C LYS A 114 8.33 -14.17 3.56
N ASN A 115 9.38 -14.76 3.01
CA ASN A 115 9.82 -16.14 3.19
C ASN A 115 10.92 -16.15 4.29
N LYS A 116 11.76 -17.20 4.35
CA LYS A 116 12.99 -17.24 5.18
C LYS A 116 13.69 -15.87 5.17
N GLU A 117 14.18 -15.46 6.35
CA GLU A 117 14.21 -14.12 6.95
C GLU A 117 14.51 -12.87 6.10
N ASP A 118 14.92 -12.98 4.84
CA ASP A 118 15.33 -11.84 4.02
C ASP A 118 14.76 -11.83 2.59
N GLU A 119 13.93 -12.80 2.20
CA GLU A 119 13.39 -12.87 0.85
C GLU A 119 11.88 -12.66 0.82
N PHE A 120 11.36 -11.85 -0.10
CA PHE A 120 9.94 -11.79 -0.40
C PHE A 120 9.66 -12.55 -1.69
N LYS A 121 8.61 -13.38 -1.67
CA LYS A 121 8.18 -14.15 -2.83
C LYS A 121 6.79 -13.73 -3.27
N PHE A 122 6.57 -13.78 -4.58
CA PHE A 122 5.26 -13.56 -5.16
C PHE A 122 4.29 -14.64 -4.70
N VAL A 123 3.08 -14.23 -4.32
CA VAL A 123 1.97 -15.13 -4.03
C VAL A 123 1.00 -15.04 -5.21
N LYS A 124 0.94 -16.12 -6.01
CA LYS A 124 -0.05 -16.31 -7.08
C LYS A 124 -1.46 -16.42 -6.54
#